data_AF-A0A364RGS8-F1
#
_entry.id   AF-A0A364RGS8-F1
#
_cell.length_a   1.000
_cell.length_b   1.000
_cell.length_c   1.000
_cell.angle_alpha   90.00
_cell.angle_beta   90.00
_cell.angle_gamma   90.00
#
_symmetry.space_group_name_H-M   'P 1'
#
loop_
_entity.id
_entity.type
_entity.pdbx_description
1 polymer ?
#
loop_
_entity_poly.entity_id
_entity_poly.type
_entity_poly.pdbx_seq_one_letter_code
_entity_poly.pdbx_strand_id
1 'polypeptide(L)'
;MTLEYTRSQNTIDQFVDSVAEKNLTYYASDLLTADACKSMAELGKAIRKATRVCKKLDLPLKENFKLVFRAQGSEVVQDWKLSPMAYMLLILNTDSKNEVVAQLQVEMVKRLLHQEDKTHA
;
A
#
# COMPACT_ATOMS: atom_id res chain seq x y z
N MET A 1 -41.42 0.76 13.30
CA MET A 1 -40.28 0.88 14.22
C MET A 1 -39.01 0.87 13.37
N THR A 2 -38.43 2.07 13.19
CA THR A 2 -37.08 2.42 12.70
C THR A 2 -36.55 1.76 11.42
N LEU A 3 -36.91 2.33 10.26
CA LEU A 3 -36.25 2.15 8.96
C LEU A 3 -35.59 3.46 8.47
N GLU A 4 -35.33 4.40 9.38
CA GLU A 4 -34.71 5.69 9.10
C GLU A 4 -33.58 5.97 10.09
N TYR A 5 -32.60 5.07 10.14
CA TYR A 5 -31.35 5.39 10.83
C TYR A 5 -30.19 5.18 9.87
N THR A 6 -29.41 6.24 9.69
CA THR A 6 -28.14 6.33 8.95
C THR A 6 -28.20 6.32 7.42
N ARG A 7 -28.66 7.42 6.82
CA ARG A 7 -28.10 7.87 5.53
C ARG A 7 -27.89 9.38 5.45
N SER A 8 -27.15 9.88 6.43
CA SER A 8 -26.43 11.14 6.33
C SER A 8 -24.95 10.85 6.56
N GLN A 9 -24.36 9.94 5.78
CA GLN A 9 -22.92 9.99 5.61
C GLN A 9 -22.63 11.32 4.94
N ASN A 10 -21.85 12.15 5.61
CA ASN A 10 -21.54 13.51 5.19
C ASN A 10 -20.98 13.43 3.76
N THR A 11 -21.60 14.12 2.80
CA THR A 11 -21.12 14.11 1.40
C THR A 11 -19.67 14.57 1.29
N ILE A 12 -19.23 15.39 2.25
CA ILE A 12 -17.84 15.81 2.44
C ILE A 12 -16.94 14.61 2.76
N ASP A 13 -17.33 13.70 3.65
CA ASP A 13 -16.52 12.52 4.02
C ASP A 13 -16.33 11.61 2.81
N GLN A 14 -17.39 11.41 2.01
CA GLN A 14 -17.31 10.62 0.77
C GLN A 14 -16.41 11.28 -0.27
N PHE A 15 -16.43 12.61 -0.35
CA PHE A 15 -15.52 13.35 -1.21
C PHE A 15 -14.07 13.21 -0.74
N VAL A 16 -13.81 13.37 0.56
CA VAL A 16 -12.48 13.19 1.16
C VAL A 16 -11.94 11.77 0.91
N ASP A 17 -12.77 10.75 1.14
CA ASP A 17 -12.42 9.36 0.84
C ASP A 17 -12.10 9.19 -0.66
N SER A 18 -12.90 9.78 -1.55
CA SER A 18 -12.66 9.72 -3.01
C SER A 18 -11.36 10.41 -3.44
N VAL A 19 -11.01 11.54 -2.81
CA VAL A 19 -9.75 12.25 -3.04
C VAL A 19 -8.57 11.41 -2.54
N ALA A 20 -8.67 10.81 -1.36
CA ALA A 20 -7.65 9.91 -0.83
C ALA A 20 -7.44 8.68 -1.74
N GLU A 21 -8.52 8.09 -2.23
CA GLU A 21 -8.48 6.94 -3.14
C GLU A 21 -7.80 7.22 -4.48
N LYS A 22 -7.84 8.47 -4.95
CA LYS A 22 -7.13 8.90 -6.16
C LYS A 22 -5.62 8.73 -6.03
N ASN A 23 -5.08 8.81 -4.81
CA ASN A 23 -3.66 8.63 -4.52
C ASN A 23 -3.27 7.16 -4.35
N LEU A 24 -4.22 6.22 -4.37
CA LEU A 24 -3.95 4.80 -4.36
C LEU A 24 -3.73 4.32 -5.81
N THR A 25 -2.47 4.34 -6.24
CA THR A 25 -2.09 4.12 -7.65
C THR A 25 -1.45 2.77 -7.92
N TYR A 26 -1.13 1.99 -6.89
CA TYR A 26 -0.46 0.69 -7.02
C TYR A 26 -1.37 -0.44 -6.56
N TYR A 27 -1.14 -1.65 -7.08
CA TYR A 27 -1.74 -2.85 -6.54
C TYR A 27 -0.70 -3.69 -5.79
N ALA A 28 -1.09 -4.32 -4.68
CA ALA A 28 -0.20 -5.20 -3.94
C ALA A 28 0.24 -6.41 -4.79
N SER A 29 -0.64 -6.91 -5.67
CA SER A 29 -0.31 -7.97 -6.61
C SER A 29 0.83 -7.62 -7.57
N ASP A 30 1.11 -6.33 -7.81
CA ASP A 30 2.15 -5.91 -8.75
C ASP A 30 3.53 -6.40 -8.30
N LEU A 31 3.71 -6.62 -6.99
CA LEU A 31 4.93 -7.21 -6.42
C LEU A 31 5.10 -8.69 -6.77
N LEU A 32 4.01 -9.42 -7.00
CA LEU A 32 4.07 -10.79 -7.48
C LEU A 32 4.46 -10.79 -8.95
N THR A 33 3.91 -9.87 -9.76
CA THR A 33 4.23 -9.77 -11.19
C THR A 33 5.65 -9.28 -11.45
N ALA A 34 6.21 -8.46 -10.54
CA ALA A 34 7.57 -7.97 -10.60
C ALA A 34 8.61 -8.96 -10.04
N ASP A 35 8.19 -10.20 -9.71
CA ASP A 35 9.00 -11.21 -9.02
C ASP A 35 9.63 -10.72 -7.70
N ALA A 36 9.11 -9.65 -7.11
CA ALA A 36 9.56 -9.12 -5.82
C ALA A 36 8.98 -9.92 -4.64
N CYS A 37 7.94 -10.71 -4.87
CA CYS A 37 7.29 -11.54 -3.88
C CYS A 37 6.94 -12.90 -4.50
N LYS A 38 7.21 -14.01 -3.80
CA LYS A 38 7.09 -15.36 -4.37
C LYS A 38 5.73 -16.01 -4.14
N SER A 39 4.91 -15.44 -3.25
CA SER A 39 3.61 -16.03 -2.91
C SER A 39 2.64 -15.02 -2.28
N MET A 40 1.34 -15.30 -2.39
CA MET A 40 0.30 -14.56 -1.67
C MET A 40 0.50 -14.59 -0.14
N ALA A 41 1.08 -15.66 0.41
CA ALA A 41 1.36 -15.77 1.84
C ALA A 41 2.45 -14.77 2.28
N GLU A 42 3.50 -14.64 1.48
CA GLU A 42 4.55 -13.65 1.69
C GLU A 42 4.01 -12.23 1.54
N LEU A 43 3.20 -11.97 0.51
CA LEU A 43 2.55 -10.69 0.28
C LEU A 43 1.66 -10.30 1.48
N GLY A 44 0.85 -11.23 1.97
CA GLY A 44 0.03 -11.02 3.17
C GLY A 44 0.86 -10.73 4.43
N LYS A 45 2.07 -11.31 4.56
CA LYS A 45 2.99 -10.99 5.64
C LYS A 45 3.56 -9.58 5.50
N ALA A 46 3.95 -9.17 4.30
CA ALA A 46 4.44 -7.83 4.01
C ALA A 46 3.37 -6.75 4.31
N ILE A 47 2.12 -6.97 3.86
CA ILE A 47 0.97 -6.11 4.18
C ILE A 47 0.80 -5.97 5.69
N ARG A 48 0.73 -7.08 6.43
CA ARG A 48 0.55 -7.03 7.89
C ARG A 48 1.66 -6.24 8.60
N LYS A 49 2.90 -6.34 8.14
CA LYS A 49 4.02 -5.57 8.71
C LYS A 49 3.89 -4.08 8.36
N ALA A 50 3.62 -3.73 7.11
CA ALA A 50 3.46 -2.34 6.67
C ALA A 50 2.29 -1.65 7.40
N THR A 51 1.13 -2.31 7.50
CA THR A 51 -0.02 -1.81 8.27
C THR A 51 0.33 -1.60 9.75
N ARG A 52 1.19 -2.45 10.34
CA ARG A 52 1.65 -2.28 11.73
C ARG A 52 2.51 -1.04 11.91
N VAL A 53 3.39 -0.73 10.95
CA VAL A 53 4.18 0.51 10.94
C VAL A 53 3.24 1.71 10.92
N CYS A 54 2.27 1.73 10.01
CA CYS A 54 1.29 2.82 9.94
C CYS A 54 0.50 2.98 11.24
N LYS A 55 -0.02 1.88 11.81
CA LYS A 55 -0.72 1.91 13.10
C LYS A 55 0.14 2.43 14.24
N LYS A 56 1.44 2.09 14.25
CA LYS A 56 2.35 2.49 15.33
C LYS A 56 2.68 3.99 15.28
N LEU A 57 2.65 4.59 14.10
CA LEU A 57 2.94 6.00 13.85
C LEU A 57 1.67 6.84 13.63
N ASP A 58 0.49 6.28 13.91
CA ASP A 58 -0.81 6.92 13.69
C ASP A 58 -1.03 7.44 12.26
N LEU A 59 -0.44 6.74 11.27
CA LEU A 59 -0.62 7.07 9.86
C LEU A 59 -1.98 6.55 9.36
N PRO A 60 -2.70 7.35 8.55
CA PRO A 60 -4.07 7.03 8.13
C PRO A 60 -4.09 5.80 7.21
N LEU A 61 -4.61 4.68 7.72
CA LEU A 61 -4.67 3.43 6.95
C LEU A 61 -5.54 3.56 5.69
N LYS A 62 -6.66 4.29 5.76
CA LYS A 62 -7.57 4.47 4.63
C LYS A 62 -6.94 5.19 3.44
N GLU A 63 -5.98 6.08 3.71
CA GLU A 63 -5.24 6.82 2.68
C GLU A 63 -4.09 6.01 2.07
N ASN A 64 -3.80 4.83 2.63
CA ASN A 64 -2.60 4.05 2.30
C ASN A 64 -2.93 2.63 1.83
N PHE A 65 -4.02 2.05 2.31
CA PHE A 65 -4.43 0.68 2.04
C PHE A 65 -5.95 0.64 1.82
N LYS A 66 -6.36 0.21 0.63
CA LYS A 66 -7.76 -0.09 0.33
C LYS A 66 -7.90 -1.51 -0.20
N LEU A 67 -8.69 -2.32 0.50
CA LEU A 67 -9.10 -3.63 0.01
C LEU A 67 -9.96 -3.45 -1.25
N VAL A 68 -9.64 -4.20 -2.30
CA VAL A 68 -10.40 -4.22 -3.55
C VAL A 68 -10.59 -5.65 -4.03
N PHE A 69 -11.60 -5.85 -4.86
CA PHE A 69 -11.83 -7.10 -5.56
C PHE A 69 -11.71 -6.82 -7.06
N ARG A 70 -10.88 -7.59 -7.75
CA ARG A 70 -10.62 -7.41 -9.18
C ARG A 70 -11.06 -8.64 -9.94
N ALA A 71 -11.62 -8.43 -11.12
CA ALA A 71 -11.83 -9.51 -12.07
C ALA A 71 -10.48 -9.88 -12.71
N GLN A 72 -10.11 -11.15 -12.64
CA GLN A 72 -8.95 -11.72 -13.31
C GLN A 72 -9.43 -12.95 -14.10
N GLY A 73 -9.67 -12.75 -15.39
CA GLY A 73 -10.34 -13.76 -16.23
C GLY A 73 -11.76 -14.02 -15.75
N SER A 74 -12.07 -15.27 -15.40
CA SER A 74 -13.38 -15.69 -14.87
C SER A 74 -13.50 -15.61 -13.35
N GLU A 75 -12.43 -15.20 -12.65
CA GLU A 75 -12.39 -15.19 -11.18
C GLU A 75 -12.40 -13.76 -10.62
N VAL A 76 -12.94 -13.63 -9.41
CA VAL A 76 -12.83 -12.41 -8.61
C VAL A 76 -11.78 -12.64 -7.54
N VAL A 77 -10.66 -11.94 -7.65
CA VAL A 77 -9.54 -12.05 -6.72
C VAL A 77 -9.49 -10.86 -5.77
N GLN A 78 -9.12 -11.13 -4.52
CA GLN A 78 -8.90 -10.11 -3.53
C GLN A 78 -7.51 -9.47 -3.72
N ASP A 79 -7.44 -8.14 -3.66
CA ASP A 79 -6.19 -7.39 -3.78
C ASP A 79 -6.25 -6.11 -2.94
N TRP A 80 -5.16 -5.35 -2.90
CA TRP A 80 -5.06 -4.08 -2.19
C TRP A 80 -4.59 -2.98 -3.13
N LYS A 81 -5.34 -1.88 -3.19
CA LYS A 81 -4.85 -0.61 -3.72
C LYS A 81 -4.01 0.10 -2.67
N LEU A 82 -2.85 0.59 -3.08
CA LEU A 82 -1.82 1.15 -2.22
C LEU A 82 -1.41 2.55 -2.68
N SER A 83 -1.13 3.42 -1.71
CA SER A 83 -0.41 4.66 -1.97
C SER A 83 1.05 4.36 -2.34
N PRO A 84 1.80 5.31 -2.93
CA PRO A 84 3.23 5.16 -3.16
C PRO A 84 4.02 4.81 -1.89
N MET A 85 3.67 5.44 -0.75
CA MET A 85 4.31 5.15 0.53
C MET A 85 4.01 3.72 1.00
N ALA A 86 2.75 3.29 0.94
CA ALA A 86 2.35 1.96 1.37
C ALA A 86 2.97 0.87 0.51
N TYR A 87 3.06 1.09 -0.81
CA TYR A 87 3.75 0.19 -1.74
C TYR A 87 5.23 0.05 -1.38
N MET A 88 5.89 1.17 -1.11
CA MET A 88 7.30 1.16 -0.73
C MET A 88 7.54 0.48 0.63
N LEU A 89 6.68 0.74 1.62
CA LEU A 89 6.70 0.04 2.91
C LEU A 89 6.48 -1.47 2.75
N LEU A 90 5.67 -1.90 1.78
CA LEU A 90 5.52 -3.32 1.46
C LEU A 90 6.86 -3.93 1.04
N ILE A 91 7.56 -3.31 0.09
CA ILE A 91 8.84 -3.79 -0.44
C ILE A 91 9.90 -3.88 0.66
N LEU A 92 9.98 -2.87 1.52
CA LEU A 92 10.86 -2.87 2.69
C LEU A 92 10.61 -4.04 3.65
N ASN A 93 9.39 -4.60 3.64
CA ASN A 93 8.95 -5.66 4.56
C ASN A 93 8.92 -7.07 3.95
N THR A 94 9.21 -7.19 2.66
CA THR A 94 9.33 -8.45 1.89
C THR A 94 10.66 -9.16 2.17
N ASP A 95 10.85 -10.40 1.71
CA ASP A 95 12.08 -11.17 1.95
C ASP A 95 13.28 -10.61 1.18
N SER A 96 14.31 -10.15 1.90
CA SER A 96 15.56 -9.63 1.32
C SER A 96 16.42 -10.71 0.68
N LYS A 97 16.07 -12.00 0.79
CA LYS A 97 16.68 -13.07 -0.01
C LYS A 97 16.27 -13.00 -1.49
N ASN A 98 15.21 -12.25 -1.81
CA ASN A 98 14.85 -11.94 -3.18
C ASN A 98 15.77 -10.85 -3.73
N GLU A 99 16.43 -11.11 -4.86
CA GLU A 99 17.40 -10.19 -5.45
C GLU A 99 16.78 -8.85 -5.84
N VAL A 100 15.56 -8.85 -6.41
CA VAL A 100 14.83 -7.63 -6.78
C VAL A 100 14.55 -6.77 -5.55
N VAL A 101 14.15 -7.41 -4.44
CA VAL A 101 13.89 -6.72 -3.17
C VAL A 101 15.18 -6.14 -2.60
N ALA A 102 16.26 -6.92 -2.56
CA ALA A 102 17.55 -6.48 -2.04
C ALA A 102 18.12 -5.29 -2.83
N GLN A 103 18.06 -5.36 -4.17
CA GLN A 103 18.50 -4.28 -5.04
C GLN A 103 17.68 -3.01 -4.79
N LEU A 104 16.35 -3.12 -4.69
CA LEU A 104 15.50 -1.97 -4.46
C LEU A 104 15.72 -1.36 -3.07
N GLN A 105 15.88 -2.18 -2.03
CA GLN A 105 16.20 -1.70 -0.68
C GLN A 105 17.48 -0.87 -0.65
N VAL A 106 18.55 -1.34 -1.32
CA VAL A 106 19.80 -0.59 -1.43
C VAL A 106 19.62 0.70 -2.23
N GLU A 107 18.91 0.64 -3.35
CA GLU A 107 18.64 1.82 -4.19
C GLU A 107 17.85 2.90 -3.44
N MET A 108 16.87 2.50 -2.62
CA MET A 108 16.13 3.42 -1.77
C MET A 108 17.04 4.11 -0.75
N VAL A 109 17.89 3.35 -0.05
CA VAL A 109 18.84 3.91 0.92
C VAL A 109 19.81 4.87 0.24
N LYS A 110 20.35 4.50 -0.94
CA LYS A 110 21.20 5.39 -1.72
C LYS A 110 20.48 6.70 -2.04
N ARG A 111 19.26 6.65 -2.57
CA ARG A 111 18.50 7.87 -2.91
C ARG A 111 18.25 8.77 -1.71
N LEU A 112 17.91 8.20 -0.56
CA LEU A 112 17.74 8.95 0.69
C LEU A 112 19.03 9.70 1.07
N LEU A 113 20.16 9.00 1.08
CA LEU A 113 21.46 9.60 1.43
C LEU A 113 21.93 10.66 0.41
N HIS A 114 21.64 10.50 -0.88
CA HIS A 114 21.99 11.50 -1.90
C HIS A 114 21.03 12.70 -1.94
N GLN A 115 19.83 12.59 -1.35
CA GLN A 115 18.91 13.73 -1.19
C GLN A 115 19.32 14.63 -0.02
N GLU A 116 19.95 14.08 1.02
CA GLU A 116 20.50 14.87 2.13
C GLU A 116 21.63 15.81 1.66
N ASP A 117 22.48 15.38 0.72
CA ASP A 117 23.56 16.19 0.15
C ASP A 117 23.06 17.44 -0.64
N LYS A 118 21.83 17.42 -1.14
CA LYS A 118 21.25 18.53 -1.93
C LYS A 118 20.39 19.49 -1.10
N THR A 119 20.09 19.15 0.15
CA THR A 119 19.22 19.99 1.00
C THR A 119 20.03 20.98 1.85
N HIS A 120 21.37 20.91 1.78
CA HIS A 120 22.31 21.78 2.49
C HIS A 120 23.24 22.61 1.57
N ALA A 121 22.95 22.68 0.25
CA ALA A 121 23.69 23.48 -0.72
C ALA A 121 22.84 24.64 -1.27
#